data_AF-A0A7J6VBK0-F1
#
_entry.id   AF-A0A7J6VBK0-F1
#
_cell.length_a   1.000
_cell.length_b   1.000
_cell.length_c   1.000
_cell.angle_alpha   90.00
_cell.angle_beta   90.00
_cell.angle_gamma   90.00
#
_symmetry.space_group_name_H-M   'P 1'
#
loop_
_entity.id
_entity.type
_entity.pdbx_description
1 polymer ?
#
loop_
_entity_poly.entity_id
_entity_poly.type
_entity_poly.pdbx_seq_one_letter_code
_entity_poly.pdbx_strand_id
1 'polypeptide(L)'
;MAKEELKFLKSKQDGDKDDSVILGLLALPDFPQNPKADAGHTKSNVTSRKRKQSHKDDHAEKLTSQRRKQALAQSCALKRAEEVRANLDPQYPILVKYMLPSHISSCFWLGLPLNFCKSYLPKKDEMITLISENGDEYPVKYLAEKSGLSGRWRGFSILHKLVEGDVLVFHLIKPTSFKVYIIRENELADIDGTLSLLHLDARAKPTEPGKAVKTAQNFPRKRVTFILPEENDRSTSPSVSGLDIALTSEQTGNDSEEVDSEIKFSKSAVEFKDVTNIESFTIRVNGLIIDSEISKFVKTKYYDLCRSQNAFLHDHLLKVISPKLVVGIISETVNISDAIAVGKLTTTPKEFTIWDKSLIAFGQLGMNVGFLRTRLKQLMNLARESEQAMDSKRYREALLRKTEVEEETRTTKSKLSELKEASKKVETEIEYLKVKAERFEVKFQAEASAHW
;
A
#
# COMPACT_ATOMS: atom_id res chain seq x y z
N MET A 1 -61.92 3.70 10.34
CA MET A 1 -62.06 3.54 11.80
C MET A 1 -60.64 3.49 12.34
N ALA A 2 -60.20 4.49 13.10
CA ALA A 2 -60.44 4.67 14.55
C ALA A 2 -59.75 3.53 15.32
N LYS A 3 -58.64 3.75 16.06
CA LYS A 3 -58.50 4.53 17.32
C LYS A 3 -59.38 4.00 18.46
N GLU A 4 -58.75 3.18 19.29
CA GLU A 4 -58.86 3.10 20.76
C GLU A 4 -57.49 2.52 21.23
N GLU A 5 -56.80 2.93 22.30
CA GLU A 5 -57.19 3.38 23.66
C GLU A 5 -57.72 2.25 24.57
N LEU A 6 -57.46 2.19 25.89
CA LEU A 6 -56.39 2.79 26.72
C LEU A 6 -56.42 2.13 28.13
N LYS A 7 -55.26 1.83 28.74
CA LYS A 7 -55.02 1.55 30.19
C LYS A 7 -56.00 0.62 30.96
N PHE A 8 -55.46 -0.45 31.54
CA PHE A 8 -55.76 -0.95 32.92
C PHE A 8 -54.57 -1.88 33.28
N LEU A 9 -53.94 -1.91 34.47
CA LEU A 9 -54.18 -1.23 35.75
C LEU A 9 -52.84 -0.71 36.35
N LYS A 10 -52.87 -0.04 37.50
CA LYS A 10 -51.72 0.56 38.23
C LYS A 10 -51.87 0.29 39.74
N SER A 11 -50.79 0.48 40.52
CA SER A 11 -50.69 0.26 41.99
C SER A 11 -50.36 -1.21 42.33
N LYS A 12 -49.65 -1.53 43.43
CA LYS A 12 -49.41 -0.77 44.67
C LYS A 12 -47.95 -0.80 45.16
N GLN A 13 -47.65 -0.02 46.20
CA GLN A 13 -46.32 0.33 46.73
C GLN A 13 -46.34 0.25 48.29
N ASP A 14 -45.14 0.22 48.92
CA ASP A 14 -44.85 0.31 50.37
C ASP A 14 -45.41 -0.86 51.24
N GLY A 15 -44.85 -1.34 52.36
CA GLY A 15 -43.61 -1.13 53.16
C GLY A 15 -43.50 -2.33 54.16
N ASP A 16 -42.75 -2.39 55.28
CA ASP A 16 -41.74 -1.53 55.95
C ASP A 16 -41.08 -2.36 57.11
N LYS A 17 -39.93 -1.93 57.68
CA LYS A 17 -39.27 -2.30 58.98
C LYS A 17 -38.57 -3.67 59.21
N ASP A 18 -37.26 -3.55 59.50
CA ASP A 18 -36.50 -3.92 60.74
C ASP A 18 -36.71 -5.31 61.39
N ASP A 19 -35.67 -6.00 61.92
CA ASP A 19 -34.67 -5.49 62.90
C ASP A 19 -33.33 -6.28 62.95
N SER A 20 -32.27 -5.65 63.49
CA SER A 20 -30.98 -6.11 64.10
C SER A 20 -30.31 -7.47 63.71
N VAL A 21 -28.98 -7.65 63.56
CA VAL A 21 -27.84 -7.55 64.53
C VAL A 21 -26.51 -7.63 63.68
N ILE A 22 -25.58 -6.66 63.66
CA ILE A 22 -24.32 -6.54 64.48
C ILE A 22 -23.36 -7.78 64.37
N LEU A 23 -22.03 -7.73 64.11
CA LEU A 23 -21.03 -6.66 63.90
C LEU A 23 -19.71 -7.20 63.25
N GLY A 24 -18.96 -6.34 62.53
CA GLY A 24 -17.47 -6.32 62.50
C GLY A 24 -16.70 -7.38 61.66
N LEU A 25 -15.40 -7.19 61.36
CA LEU A 25 -14.54 -5.99 61.49
C LEU A 25 -13.33 -6.08 60.51
N LEU A 26 -12.72 -4.95 60.15
CA LEU A 26 -11.45 -4.88 59.39
C LEU A 26 -10.23 -4.86 60.32
N ALA A 27 -9.20 -5.68 60.06
CA ALA A 27 -7.84 -5.46 60.59
C ALA A 27 -6.73 -6.17 59.78
N LEU A 28 -5.68 -5.41 59.48
CA LEU A 28 -4.27 -5.80 59.36
C LEU A 28 -3.49 -4.90 60.35
N PRO A 29 -2.20 -5.12 60.68
CA PRO A 29 -1.29 -6.23 60.35
C PRO A 29 -0.69 -6.89 61.62
N ASP A 30 0.33 -7.75 61.50
CA ASP A 30 1.61 -7.51 62.20
C ASP A 30 2.82 -8.29 61.62
N PHE A 31 4.02 -7.99 62.12
CA PHE A 31 5.35 -8.47 61.69
C PHE A 31 5.73 -9.89 62.16
N PRO A 32 6.77 -10.48 61.53
CA PRO A 32 7.89 -11.01 62.31
C PRO A 32 9.24 -10.31 62.01
N GLN A 33 10.23 -10.57 62.85
CA GLN A 33 11.45 -9.76 63.03
C GLN A 33 12.68 -10.26 62.25
N ASN A 34 13.71 -9.39 62.18
CA ASN A 34 14.96 -9.61 61.44
C ASN A 34 16.21 -9.69 62.37
N PRO A 35 17.06 -10.74 62.28
CA PRO A 35 18.40 -10.74 62.88
C PRO A 35 19.45 -10.02 62.00
N LYS A 36 20.57 -9.57 62.58
CA LYS A 36 21.63 -8.80 61.90
C LYS A 36 23.01 -9.47 61.98
N ALA A 37 23.96 -8.89 61.22
CA ALA A 37 25.37 -9.27 61.01
C ALA A 37 25.58 -10.34 59.90
N ASP A 38 26.67 -10.33 59.13
CA ASP A 38 27.92 -9.54 59.26
C ASP A 38 28.34 -8.79 57.96
N ALA A 39 29.53 -8.20 57.93
CA ALA A 39 29.93 -7.09 57.06
C ALA A 39 30.58 -7.44 55.69
N GLY A 40 30.56 -6.45 54.77
CA GLY A 40 31.33 -6.46 53.52
C GLY A 40 31.33 -5.10 52.79
N HIS A 41 32.46 -4.67 52.23
CA HIS A 41 32.58 -3.48 51.38
C HIS A 41 31.91 -3.71 50.00
N THR A 42 31.32 -2.72 49.32
CA THR A 42 32.06 -1.68 48.56
C THR A 42 31.11 -0.58 48.04
N LYS A 43 31.58 0.68 47.91
CA LYS A 43 30.86 1.78 47.22
C LYS A 43 31.48 2.09 45.86
N SER A 44 30.68 2.23 44.77
CA SER A 44 30.85 3.31 43.76
C SER A 44 29.82 3.30 42.60
N ASN A 45 29.56 4.50 42.05
CA ASN A 45 29.32 4.78 40.61
C ASN A 45 28.18 4.09 39.81
N VAL A 46 26.91 4.33 40.18
CA VAL A 46 25.76 4.09 39.27
C VAL A 46 24.92 5.35 38.97
N THR A 47 24.64 6.19 39.97
CA THR A 47 23.67 7.30 39.88
C THR A 47 24.06 8.44 38.93
N SER A 48 25.35 8.68 38.72
CA SER A 48 25.86 9.83 37.96
C SER A 48 25.71 9.74 36.43
N ARG A 49 25.48 8.54 35.87
CA ARG A 49 25.30 8.37 34.41
C ARG A 49 23.88 8.73 33.95
N LYS A 50 22.85 8.34 34.71
CA LYS A 50 21.44 8.43 34.27
C LYS A 50 20.96 9.88 34.01
N ARG A 51 21.50 10.87 34.74
CA ARG A 51 21.17 12.30 34.60
C ARG A 51 21.88 13.02 33.44
N LYS A 52 22.93 12.44 32.86
CA LYS A 52 23.64 12.99 31.67
C LYS A 52 23.14 12.42 30.34
N GLN A 53 22.29 11.39 30.38
CA GLN A 53 21.68 10.80 29.20
C GLN A 53 20.50 11.67 28.70
N SER A 54 19.46 11.83 29.51
CA SER A 54 18.20 12.51 29.09
C SER A 54 18.42 13.91 28.51
N HIS A 55 19.29 14.71 29.12
CA HIS A 55 19.60 16.06 28.63
C HIS A 55 20.29 16.11 27.26
N LYS A 56 20.91 15.02 26.81
CA LYS A 56 21.40 14.88 25.42
C LYS A 56 20.28 14.44 24.48
N ASP A 57 19.45 13.51 24.93
CA ASP A 57 18.36 12.93 24.13
C ASP A 57 17.30 14.01 23.79
N ASP A 58 16.87 14.79 24.80
CA ASP A 58 15.99 15.97 24.63
C ASP A 58 16.56 16.99 23.63
N HIS A 59 17.88 17.23 23.69
CA HIS A 59 18.55 18.20 22.85
C HIS A 59 18.70 17.71 21.39
N ALA A 60 18.88 16.40 21.19
CA ALA A 60 18.93 15.77 19.88
C ALA A 60 17.54 15.71 19.21
N GLU A 61 16.48 15.42 19.96
CA GLU A 61 15.10 15.49 19.45
C GLU A 61 14.74 16.93 19.07
N LYS A 62 15.12 17.92 19.89
CA LYS A 62 14.90 19.35 19.59
C LYS A 62 15.66 19.79 18.32
N LEU A 63 16.91 19.36 18.13
CA LEU A 63 17.69 19.64 16.91
C LEU A 63 17.10 18.98 15.65
N THR A 64 16.68 17.73 15.76
CA THR A 64 16.10 17.00 14.61
C THR A 64 14.70 17.52 14.26
N SER A 65 13.89 17.92 15.25
CA SER A 65 12.64 18.65 15.05
C SER A 65 12.86 19.99 14.35
N GLN A 66 13.89 20.75 14.75
CA GLN A 66 14.24 22.03 14.11
C GLN A 66 14.76 21.86 12.68
N ARG A 67 15.64 20.87 12.43
CA ARG A 67 16.09 20.53 11.06
C ARG A 67 14.93 20.05 10.17
N ARG A 68 14.01 19.23 10.67
CA ARG A 68 12.80 18.84 9.94
C ARG A 68 11.95 20.05 9.56
N LYS A 69 11.72 20.99 10.50
CA LYS A 69 10.99 22.24 10.19
C LYS A 69 11.68 23.10 9.14
N GLN A 70 13.01 23.13 9.13
CA GLN A 70 13.78 23.90 8.15
C GLN A 70 13.75 23.25 6.75
N ALA A 71 13.87 21.92 6.66
CA ALA A 71 13.68 21.18 5.41
C ALA A 71 12.23 21.29 4.89
N LEU A 72 11.24 21.18 5.78
CA LEU A 72 9.81 21.37 5.48
C LEU A 72 9.54 22.74 4.85
N ALA A 73 10.16 23.81 5.37
CA ALA A 73 10.04 25.16 4.84
C ALA A 73 10.82 25.39 3.52
N GLN A 74 11.70 24.46 3.13
CA GLN A 74 12.46 24.50 1.88
C GLN A 74 11.86 23.60 0.79
N SER A 75 11.02 22.62 1.16
CA SER A 75 10.28 21.75 0.24
C SER A 75 9.51 22.56 -0.81
N CYS A 76 9.77 22.30 -2.08
CA CYS A 76 9.00 22.89 -3.17
C CYS A 76 7.56 22.34 -3.22
N ALA A 77 7.28 21.18 -2.61
CA ALA A 77 5.93 20.64 -2.50
C ALA A 77 5.08 21.50 -1.55
N LEU A 78 5.70 22.03 -0.48
CA LEU A 78 5.06 23.02 0.38
C LEU A 78 4.77 24.33 -0.38
N LYS A 79 5.73 24.81 -1.20
CA LYS A 79 5.55 26.05 -2.01
C LYS A 79 4.38 25.93 -3.00
N ARG A 80 4.34 24.84 -3.79
CA ARG A 80 3.19 24.59 -4.69
C ARG A 80 1.88 24.39 -3.95
N ALA A 81 1.88 23.77 -2.78
CA ALA A 81 0.66 23.65 -1.96
C ALA A 81 0.16 25.00 -1.45
N GLU A 82 1.07 25.95 -1.20
CA GLU A 82 0.75 27.34 -0.88
C GLU A 82 0.23 28.12 -2.11
N GLU A 83 0.80 27.90 -3.30
CA GLU A 83 0.26 28.43 -4.57
C GLU A 83 -1.15 27.90 -4.86
N VAL A 84 -1.39 26.59 -4.68
CA VAL A 84 -2.72 25.97 -4.78
C VAL A 84 -3.66 26.61 -3.76
N ARG A 85 -3.26 26.74 -2.48
CA ARG A 85 -4.07 27.40 -1.45
C ARG A 85 -4.46 28.83 -1.84
N ALA A 86 -3.56 29.60 -2.45
CA ALA A 86 -3.81 30.98 -2.86
C ALA A 86 -4.79 31.12 -4.05
N ASN A 87 -4.98 30.05 -4.83
CA ASN A 87 -5.89 30.01 -5.99
C ASN A 87 -7.26 29.37 -5.70
N LEU A 88 -7.51 28.95 -4.45
CA LEU A 88 -8.81 28.42 -4.02
C LEU A 88 -9.69 29.54 -3.45
N ASP A 89 -11.01 29.31 -3.45
CA ASP A 89 -12.00 30.27 -2.95
C ASP A 89 -11.79 30.53 -1.43
N PRO A 90 -11.40 31.75 -1.02
CA PRO A 90 -11.04 32.05 0.37
C PRO A 90 -12.24 32.06 1.33
N GLN A 91 -13.48 31.90 0.83
CA GLN A 91 -14.68 31.75 1.66
C GLN A 91 -14.71 30.41 2.42
N TYR A 92 -13.98 29.39 1.95
CA TYR A 92 -13.97 28.06 2.53
C TYR A 92 -12.69 27.80 3.35
N PRO A 93 -12.77 27.12 4.52
CA PRO A 93 -11.59 26.79 5.30
C PRO A 93 -10.62 25.85 4.56
N ILE A 94 -9.35 26.26 4.44
CA ILE A 94 -8.27 25.47 3.81
C ILE A 94 -7.23 25.04 4.85
N LEU A 95 -6.80 23.78 4.78
CA LEU A 95 -5.75 23.19 5.61
C LEU A 95 -4.68 22.51 4.75
N VAL A 96 -3.44 22.99 4.84
CA VAL A 96 -2.26 22.37 4.20
C VAL A 96 -1.61 21.38 5.18
N LYS A 97 -1.26 20.18 4.69
CA LYS A 97 -0.74 19.09 5.53
C LYS A 97 0.29 18.24 4.78
N TYR A 98 1.55 18.31 5.22
CA TYR A 98 2.65 17.46 4.75
C TYR A 98 2.53 16.02 5.30
N MET A 99 2.87 15.03 4.47
CA MET A 99 2.84 13.62 4.81
C MET A 99 4.14 13.16 5.49
N LEU A 100 3.99 12.61 6.69
CA LEU A 100 5.05 12.00 7.50
C LEU A 100 4.77 10.48 7.56
N PRO A 101 5.77 9.62 7.81
CA PRO A 101 5.58 8.16 7.88
C PRO A 101 4.49 7.70 8.86
N SER A 102 4.29 8.44 9.95
CA SER A 102 3.18 8.20 10.90
C SER A 102 1.80 8.30 10.26
N HIS A 103 1.62 9.20 9.29
CA HIS A 103 0.37 9.40 8.57
C HIS A 103 0.10 8.30 7.52
N ILE A 104 1.14 7.69 6.93
CA ILE A 104 1.03 6.93 5.66
C ILE A 104 1.62 5.51 5.66
N SER A 105 2.40 5.11 6.68
CA SER A 105 3.09 3.81 6.67
C SER A 105 3.08 3.09 8.03
N SER A 106 3.33 3.78 9.14
CA SER A 106 3.43 3.11 10.45
C SER A 106 2.10 3.01 11.21
N CYS A 107 1.35 4.12 11.32
CA CYS A 107 0.16 4.21 12.17
C CYS A 107 -1.14 4.54 11.41
N PHE A 108 -1.04 5.10 10.22
CA PHE A 108 -2.19 5.54 9.40
C PHE A 108 -3.19 6.43 10.18
N TRP A 109 -2.67 7.37 10.96
CA TRP A 109 -3.46 8.39 11.66
C TRP A 109 -3.01 9.78 11.21
N LEU A 110 -3.96 10.60 10.77
CA LEU A 110 -3.69 11.97 10.30
C LEU A 110 -4.21 12.99 11.31
N GLY A 111 -3.38 13.39 12.26
CA GLY A 111 -3.69 14.50 13.18
C GLY A 111 -3.82 15.83 12.44
N LEU A 112 -4.93 16.52 12.65
CA LEU A 112 -5.25 17.83 12.08
C LEU A 112 -5.05 18.94 13.15
N PRO A 113 -4.86 20.21 12.78
CA PRO A 113 -4.67 21.27 13.77
C PRO A 113 -5.92 21.49 14.63
N LEU A 114 -5.76 21.39 15.96
CA LEU A 114 -6.83 21.48 16.95
C LEU A 114 -7.75 22.71 16.78
N ASN A 115 -7.18 23.85 16.40
CA ASN A 115 -7.93 25.09 16.19
C ASN A 115 -8.82 25.05 14.93
N PHE A 116 -8.35 24.39 13.86
CA PHE A 116 -9.13 24.15 12.65
C PHE A 116 -10.29 23.20 12.96
N CYS A 117 -10.00 22.09 13.64
CA CYS A 117 -10.99 21.11 14.10
C CYS A 117 -12.10 21.75 14.93
N LYS A 118 -11.75 22.54 15.96
CA LYS A 118 -12.72 23.20 16.85
C LYS A 118 -13.60 24.25 16.16
N SER A 119 -13.11 24.87 15.09
CA SER A 119 -13.82 25.96 14.40
C SER A 119 -14.72 25.47 13.27
N TYR A 120 -14.31 24.41 12.56
CA TYR A 120 -14.90 24.06 11.26
C TYR A 120 -15.37 22.60 11.12
N LEU A 121 -15.01 21.69 12.04
CA LEU A 121 -15.35 20.27 11.95
C LEU A 121 -16.35 19.84 13.04
N PRO A 122 -17.02 18.68 12.88
CA PRO A 122 -17.97 18.17 13.86
C PRO A 122 -17.42 18.05 15.29
N LYS A 123 -18.30 18.23 16.27
CA LYS A 123 -17.96 18.09 17.71
C LYS A 123 -18.04 16.64 18.21
N LYS A 124 -18.32 15.69 17.32
CA LYS A 124 -18.43 14.24 17.59
C LYS A 124 -17.70 13.46 16.50
N ASP A 125 -17.37 12.21 16.78
CA ASP A 125 -16.86 11.27 15.79
C ASP A 125 -17.87 11.13 14.63
N GLU A 126 -17.41 11.35 13.40
CA GLU A 126 -18.27 11.37 12.22
C GLU A 126 -17.50 10.86 10.97
N MET A 127 -18.26 10.42 9.97
CA MET A 127 -17.69 10.09 8.65
C MET A 127 -17.64 11.36 7.81
N ILE A 128 -16.43 11.78 7.42
CA ILE A 128 -16.24 12.88 6.48
C ILE A 128 -15.83 12.34 5.11
N THR A 129 -16.24 13.00 4.03
CA THR A 129 -15.85 12.62 2.67
C THR A 129 -14.61 13.40 2.25
N LEU A 130 -13.58 12.69 1.79
CA LEU A 130 -12.48 13.27 1.01
C LEU A 130 -12.83 13.10 -0.48
N ILE A 131 -12.79 14.19 -1.25
CA ILE A 131 -13.14 14.19 -2.67
C ILE A 131 -11.86 14.43 -3.47
N SER A 132 -11.52 13.55 -4.42
CA SER A 132 -10.33 13.70 -5.26
C SER A 132 -10.43 14.86 -6.24
N GLU A 133 -9.33 15.19 -6.89
CA GLU A 133 -9.30 16.13 -8.02
C GLU A 133 -10.23 15.68 -9.17
N ASN A 134 -10.34 14.36 -9.40
CA ASN A 134 -11.25 13.72 -10.36
C ASN A 134 -12.74 13.77 -9.94
N GLY A 135 -13.04 14.03 -8.67
CA GLY A 135 -14.40 14.00 -8.11
C GLY A 135 -14.81 12.69 -7.43
N ASP A 136 -13.91 11.72 -7.26
CA ASP A 136 -14.20 10.47 -6.54
C ASP A 136 -14.37 10.72 -5.04
N GLU A 137 -15.39 10.12 -4.41
CA GLU A 137 -15.72 10.30 -2.99
C GLU A 137 -15.20 9.17 -2.09
N TYR A 138 -14.43 9.52 -1.05
CA TYR A 138 -13.83 8.59 -0.09
C TYR A 138 -14.23 8.91 1.37
N PRO A 139 -15.20 8.19 1.95
CA PRO A 139 -15.63 8.41 3.33
C PRO A 139 -14.61 7.86 4.34
N VAL A 140 -14.01 8.74 5.16
CA VAL A 140 -13.04 8.43 6.22
C VAL A 140 -13.56 8.83 7.60
N LYS A 141 -13.17 8.10 8.65
CA LYS A 141 -13.60 8.39 10.02
C LYS A 141 -12.75 9.49 10.64
N TYR A 142 -13.37 10.62 10.93
CA TYR A 142 -12.83 11.68 11.79
C TYR A 142 -13.11 11.35 13.25
N LEU A 143 -12.10 11.58 14.11
CA LEU A 143 -12.20 11.48 15.57
C LEU A 143 -12.17 12.88 16.15
N ALA A 144 -13.25 13.33 16.80
CA ALA A 144 -13.36 14.71 17.26
C ALA A 144 -12.46 14.98 18.47
N GLU A 145 -12.53 14.11 19.49
CA GLU A 145 -11.69 14.18 20.70
C GLU A 145 -10.20 14.17 20.34
N LYS A 146 -9.81 13.34 19.38
CA LYS A 146 -8.41 13.15 18.95
C LYS A 146 -8.02 14.05 17.77
N SER A 147 -8.92 14.91 17.28
CA SER A 147 -8.71 15.88 16.20
C SER A 147 -7.95 15.32 15.00
N GLY A 148 -8.41 14.19 14.43
CA GLY A 148 -7.66 13.52 13.35
C GLY A 148 -8.45 12.46 12.58
N LEU A 149 -7.93 12.09 11.40
CA LEU A 149 -8.50 11.04 10.54
C LEU A 149 -7.91 9.68 10.88
N SER A 150 -8.73 8.63 10.80
CA SER A 150 -8.40 7.30 11.32
C SER A 150 -8.93 6.15 10.44
N GLY A 151 -10.13 5.63 10.72
CA GLY A 151 -10.76 4.58 9.94
C GLY A 151 -10.86 4.96 8.46
N ARG A 152 -10.51 4.02 7.57
CA ARG A 152 -10.45 4.19 6.11
C ARG A 152 -9.42 5.22 5.57
N TRP A 153 -8.79 6.06 6.39
CA TRP A 153 -7.66 6.91 5.95
C TRP A 153 -6.52 6.07 5.35
N ARG A 154 -6.22 4.91 5.95
CA ARG A 154 -5.31 3.90 5.37
C ARG A 154 -5.67 3.50 3.94
N GLY A 155 -6.96 3.35 3.65
CA GLY A 155 -7.44 2.99 2.31
C GLY A 155 -7.17 4.11 1.30
N PHE A 156 -7.55 5.35 1.64
CA PHE A 156 -7.26 6.54 0.85
C PHE A 156 -5.75 6.72 0.59
N SER A 157 -4.93 6.64 1.65
CA SER A 157 -3.47 6.80 1.57
C SER A 157 -2.79 5.77 0.67
N ILE A 158 -3.27 4.51 0.65
CA ILE A 158 -2.73 3.45 -0.20
C ILE A 158 -3.25 3.58 -1.64
N LEU A 159 -4.55 3.87 -1.82
CA LEU A 159 -5.17 4.04 -3.14
C LEU A 159 -4.52 5.17 -3.94
N HIS A 160 -4.32 6.33 -3.30
CA HIS A 160 -3.62 7.46 -3.89
C HIS A 160 -2.09 7.37 -3.79
N LYS A 161 -1.52 6.22 -3.36
CA LYS A 161 -0.06 6.00 -3.30
C LYS A 161 0.71 7.15 -2.62
N LEU A 162 0.27 7.61 -1.44
CA LEU A 162 0.93 8.73 -0.75
C LEU A 162 2.31 8.32 -0.21
N VAL A 163 3.31 9.19 -0.39
CA VAL A 163 4.68 9.00 0.11
C VAL A 163 5.10 10.09 1.11
N GLU A 164 6.20 9.87 1.85
CA GLU A 164 6.79 10.93 2.68
C GLU A 164 7.30 12.03 1.75
N GLY A 165 6.96 13.29 2.05
CA GLY A 165 7.19 14.42 1.16
C GLY A 165 5.91 14.99 0.52
N ASP A 166 4.91 14.15 0.25
CA ASP A 166 3.66 14.61 -0.38
C ASP A 166 2.93 15.64 0.50
N VAL A 167 2.34 16.66 -0.12
CA VAL A 167 1.57 17.71 0.58
C VAL A 167 0.14 17.69 0.10
N LEU A 168 -0.79 17.56 1.05
CA LEU A 168 -2.22 17.61 0.79
C LEU A 168 -2.78 18.97 1.15
N VAL A 169 -3.58 19.55 0.25
CA VAL A 169 -4.40 20.74 0.51
C VAL A 169 -5.84 20.28 0.67
N PHE A 170 -6.36 20.38 1.89
CA PHE A 170 -7.73 20.05 2.26
C PHE A 170 -8.60 21.31 2.21
N HIS A 171 -9.54 21.37 1.28
CA HIS A 171 -10.43 22.51 1.03
C HIS A 171 -11.86 22.15 1.46
N LEU A 172 -12.35 22.73 2.56
CA LEU A 172 -13.60 22.32 3.23
C LEU A 172 -14.84 22.92 2.55
N ILE A 173 -15.26 22.33 1.42
CA ILE A 173 -16.40 22.79 0.62
C ILE A 173 -17.78 22.54 1.26
N LYS A 174 -17.86 21.64 2.26
CA LYS A 174 -19.05 21.37 3.09
C LYS A 174 -18.58 20.99 4.51
N PRO A 175 -19.41 21.15 5.57
CA PRO A 175 -19.00 20.84 6.96
C PRO A 175 -18.41 19.43 7.20
N THR A 176 -18.77 18.46 6.36
CA THR A 176 -18.27 17.08 6.40
C THR A 176 -17.67 16.63 5.05
N SER A 177 -17.27 17.55 4.17
CA SER A 177 -16.65 17.21 2.88
C SER A 177 -15.48 18.13 2.53
N PHE A 178 -14.30 17.54 2.38
CA PHE A 178 -13.11 18.21 1.85
C PHE A 178 -12.91 17.83 0.39
N LYS A 179 -12.66 18.80 -0.49
CA LYS A 179 -11.90 18.52 -1.73
C LYS A 179 -10.41 18.46 -1.37
N VAL A 180 -9.71 17.45 -1.85
CA VAL A 180 -8.31 17.18 -1.51
C VAL A 180 -7.45 17.23 -2.77
N TYR A 181 -6.48 18.14 -2.76
CA TYR A 181 -5.46 18.27 -3.80
C TYR A 181 -4.16 17.64 -3.31
N ILE A 182 -3.41 16.95 -4.18
CA ILE A 182 -2.26 16.12 -3.79
C ILE A 182 -0.99 16.56 -4.55
N ILE A 183 -0.18 17.40 -3.92
CA ILE A 183 1.09 17.87 -4.48
C ILE A 183 2.17 16.84 -4.15
N ARG A 184 2.83 16.29 -5.18
CA ARG A 184 3.91 15.30 -5.03
C ARG A 184 5.27 15.95 -4.93
N GLU A 185 6.09 15.47 -3.99
CA GLU A 185 7.49 15.92 -3.90
C GLU A 185 8.37 15.26 -4.99
N ASN A 186 8.04 14.02 -5.40
CA ASN A 186 8.80 13.30 -6.43
C ASN A 186 8.52 13.78 -7.87
N GLU A 187 7.35 14.35 -8.15
CA GLU A 187 7.03 14.94 -9.48
C GLU A 187 7.54 16.38 -9.62
N LEU A 188 8.30 16.86 -8.63
CA LEU A 188 8.68 18.26 -8.50
C LEU A 188 10.10 18.54 -9.02
N ALA A 189 11.02 17.58 -8.83
CA ALA A 189 12.37 17.64 -9.38
C ALA A 189 12.40 17.73 -10.92
N ASP A 190 11.39 17.16 -11.60
CA ASP A 190 11.32 17.09 -13.07
C ASP A 190 10.60 18.28 -13.74
N ILE A 191 9.99 19.20 -12.97
CA ILE A 191 9.01 20.19 -13.51
C ILE A 191 9.39 21.67 -13.23
N ASP A 192 10.43 21.93 -12.43
CA ASP A 192 10.84 23.32 -12.05
C ASP A 192 11.25 24.19 -13.27
N GLY A 193 11.60 23.57 -14.40
CA GLY A 193 11.87 24.28 -15.67
C GLY A 193 10.64 24.67 -16.48
N THR A 194 9.46 24.09 -16.24
CA THR A 194 8.33 24.12 -17.21
C THR A 194 7.25 25.15 -16.86
N LEU A 195 7.05 25.47 -15.58
CA LEU A 195 5.94 26.32 -15.13
C LEU A 195 6.21 27.83 -15.23
N SER A 196 7.46 28.23 -15.46
CA SER A 196 7.84 29.65 -15.61
C SER A 196 7.33 30.31 -16.89
N LEU A 197 6.91 29.51 -17.89
CA LEU A 197 6.44 29.99 -19.20
C LEU A 197 4.94 30.32 -19.27
N LEU A 198 4.11 29.84 -18.34
CA LEU A 198 2.65 29.92 -18.46
C LEU A 198 2.00 31.14 -17.79
N HIS A 199 2.79 32.05 -17.18
CA HIS A 199 2.28 33.16 -16.37
C HIS A 199 2.37 34.56 -17.01
N LEU A 200 2.72 34.68 -18.30
CA LEU A 200 2.93 35.99 -18.95
C LEU A 200 1.68 36.55 -19.68
N ASP A 201 0.83 35.71 -20.27
CA ASP A 201 -0.25 36.13 -21.18
C ASP A 201 -1.63 36.36 -20.52
N ALA A 202 -1.67 36.59 -19.20
CA ALA A 202 -2.92 36.71 -18.44
C ALA A 202 -3.28 38.17 -18.04
N ARG A 203 -3.13 39.16 -18.94
CA ARG A 203 -3.55 40.55 -18.64
C ARG A 203 -4.15 41.37 -19.80
N ALA A 204 -5.29 40.93 -20.30
CA ALA A 204 -6.27 41.77 -21.01
C ALA A 204 -7.63 41.74 -20.29
N LYS A 205 -8.40 42.85 -20.33
CA LYS A 205 -9.75 42.95 -19.73
C LYS A 205 -10.86 42.69 -20.78
N PRO A 206 -12.08 42.33 -20.35
CA PRO A 206 -13.03 41.62 -21.22
C PRO A 206 -13.91 42.51 -22.09
N THR A 207 -14.53 41.92 -23.12
CA THR A 207 -15.72 42.44 -23.81
C THR A 207 -16.56 41.25 -24.34
N GLU A 208 -17.87 41.35 -24.19
CA GLU A 208 -18.96 40.42 -24.60
C GLU A 208 -20.11 41.29 -25.17
N PRO A 209 -21.14 40.76 -25.87
CA PRO A 209 -21.40 39.37 -26.30
C PRO A 209 -21.75 39.20 -27.79
N GLY A 210 -21.92 37.96 -28.30
CA GLY A 210 -22.30 37.78 -29.72
C GLY A 210 -22.73 36.41 -30.27
N LYS A 211 -23.97 35.97 -29.97
CA LYS A 211 -24.78 34.93 -30.68
C LYS A 211 -24.26 33.48 -30.73
N ALA A 212 -25.20 32.54 -30.90
CA ALA A 212 -24.97 31.10 -30.90
C ALA A 212 -25.52 30.42 -32.18
N VAL A 213 -24.89 29.29 -32.55
CA VAL A 213 -25.48 28.25 -33.43
C VAL A 213 -25.24 26.89 -32.75
N LYS A 214 -26.15 25.94 -32.97
CA LYS A 214 -26.17 24.62 -32.33
C LYS A 214 -25.79 23.51 -33.31
N THR A 215 -25.03 22.53 -32.86
CA THR A 215 -25.12 21.15 -33.38
C THR A 215 -25.04 20.19 -32.20
N ALA A 216 -25.91 19.18 -32.15
CA ALA A 216 -25.96 18.20 -31.06
C ALA A 216 -25.75 16.78 -31.60
N GLN A 217 -25.19 15.89 -30.78
CA GLN A 217 -25.16 14.46 -31.04
C GLN A 217 -25.54 13.65 -29.79
N ASN A 218 -26.21 12.52 -30.04
CA ASN A 218 -26.75 11.55 -29.08
C ASN A 218 -26.36 10.15 -29.60
N PHE A 219 -26.23 9.08 -28.80
CA PHE A 219 -26.48 8.87 -27.37
C PHE A 219 -25.50 7.74 -26.89
N PRO A 220 -25.64 7.03 -25.73
CA PRO A 220 -26.69 7.02 -24.71
C PRO A 220 -26.22 7.14 -23.24
N ARG A 221 -27.18 7.25 -22.32
CA ARG A 221 -26.97 6.96 -20.88
C ARG A 221 -26.94 5.44 -20.65
N LYS A 222 -26.00 4.95 -19.82
CA LYS A 222 -26.18 3.69 -19.08
C LYS A 222 -26.29 3.99 -17.58
N ARG A 223 -27.40 3.58 -16.98
CA ARG A 223 -27.49 3.39 -15.52
C ARG A 223 -26.92 2.01 -15.19
N VAL A 224 -26.18 1.88 -14.10
CA VAL A 224 -25.87 0.59 -13.49
C VAL A 224 -26.26 0.68 -12.03
N THR A 225 -27.29 -0.06 -11.65
CA THR A 225 -27.70 -0.21 -10.24
C THR A 225 -26.93 -1.38 -9.66
N PHE A 226 -26.10 -1.15 -8.65
CA PHE A 226 -25.48 -2.23 -7.90
C PHE A 226 -26.47 -2.77 -6.86
N ILE A 227 -26.77 -4.06 -6.94
CA ILE A 227 -27.49 -4.82 -5.91
C ILE A 227 -26.52 -5.90 -5.42
N LEU A 228 -26.49 -6.10 -4.10
CA LEU A 228 -25.66 -7.10 -3.44
C LEU A 228 -26.24 -8.50 -3.65
N PRO A 229 -25.42 -9.53 -3.92
CA PRO A 229 -25.79 -10.91 -3.64
C PRO A 229 -25.69 -11.14 -2.13
N GLU A 230 -26.80 -11.57 -1.52
CA GLU A 230 -26.86 -12.13 -0.17
C GLU A 230 -27.17 -13.63 -0.31
N GLU A 231 -26.51 -14.48 0.47
CA GLU A 231 -26.69 -15.94 0.39
C GLU A 231 -28.00 -16.37 1.05
N ASN A 232 -28.72 -17.33 0.45
CA ASN A 232 -29.70 -18.12 1.20
C ASN A 232 -29.93 -19.50 0.56
N ASP A 233 -30.18 -20.49 1.40
CA ASP A 233 -30.40 -21.89 1.03
C ASP A 233 -31.78 -22.13 0.41
N ARG A 234 -31.85 -23.14 -0.47
CA ARG A 234 -32.61 -24.41 -0.24
C ARG A 234 -32.87 -25.17 -1.54
N SER A 235 -32.50 -26.45 -1.57
CA SER A 235 -33.33 -27.49 -2.16
C SER A 235 -32.95 -28.91 -1.70
N THR A 236 -33.75 -29.45 -0.79
CA THR A 236 -34.28 -30.83 -0.80
C THR A 236 -33.33 -32.03 -0.64
N SER A 237 -33.66 -32.87 0.34
CA SER A 237 -33.07 -34.19 0.64
C SER A 237 -33.52 -35.31 -0.33
N PRO A 238 -32.92 -36.50 -0.21
CA PRO A 238 -33.74 -37.64 0.23
C PRO A 238 -33.20 -38.28 1.51
N SER A 239 -34.07 -39.04 2.18
CA SER A 239 -33.88 -39.58 3.54
C SER A 239 -33.86 -41.10 3.58
N VAL A 240 -33.02 -41.68 4.45
CA VAL A 240 -33.17 -43.05 4.98
C VAL A 240 -32.87 -43.02 6.50
N SER A 241 -33.54 -43.90 7.25
CA SER A 241 -33.30 -44.19 8.68
C SER A 241 -31.86 -44.68 8.95
N GLY A 242 -31.29 -44.56 10.17
CA GLY A 242 -31.87 -44.19 11.45
C GLY A 242 -32.02 -45.40 12.39
N LEU A 243 -31.09 -45.55 13.34
CA LEU A 243 -31.22 -46.47 14.48
C LEU A 243 -30.31 -46.01 15.64
N ASP A 244 -30.75 -46.23 16.87
CA ASP A 244 -29.99 -46.04 18.11
C ASP A 244 -29.15 -47.29 18.48
N ILE A 245 -28.59 -47.26 19.70
CA ILE A 245 -28.17 -48.37 20.58
C ILE A 245 -26.65 -48.59 20.75
N ALA A 246 -26.17 -48.01 21.85
CA ALA A 246 -25.38 -48.59 22.95
C ALA A 246 -24.07 -49.39 22.72
N LEU A 247 -23.21 -49.25 23.75
CA LEU A 247 -22.06 -50.10 24.03
C LEU A 247 -22.50 -51.49 24.51
N THR A 248 -22.02 -52.56 23.88
CA THR A 248 -21.80 -53.86 24.54
C THR A 248 -20.55 -54.53 24.00
N SER A 249 -19.80 -55.16 24.89
CA SER A 249 -18.70 -56.07 24.57
C SER A 249 -19.25 -57.45 24.21
N GLU A 250 -18.68 -58.13 23.22
CA GLU A 250 -18.05 -59.46 23.42
C GLU A 250 -17.22 -59.93 22.21
N GLN A 251 -16.55 -61.08 22.37
CA GLN A 251 -15.54 -61.62 21.45
C GLN A 251 -16.16 -62.55 20.40
N THR A 252 -15.57 -62.66 19.20
CA THR A 252 -14.93 -63.89 18.65
C THR A 252 -14.71 -63.84 17.14
N GLY A 253 -13.65 -64.51 16.66
CA GLY A 253 -13.65 -65.18 15.35
C GLY A 253 -13.08 -64.41 14.14
N ASN A 254 -12.13 -65.07 13.47
CA ASN A 254 -11.60 -64.79 12.12
C ASN A 254 -12.71 -64.53 11.06
N ASP A 255 -12.47 -63.87 9.93
CA ASP A 255 -11.26 -63.96 9.08
C ASP A 255 -10.90 -62.64 8.34
N SER A 256 -9.79 -62.67 7.60
CA SER A 256 -9.06 -61.49 7.11
C SER A 256 -9.68 -60.79 5.89
N GLU A 257 -9.68 -59.45 5.90
CA GLU A 257 -9.22 -58.51 4.84
C GLU A 257 -9.77 -57.08 5.09
N GLU A 258 -9.25 -56.39 6.12
CA GLU A 258 -9.33 -54.92 6.20
C GLU A 258 -7.94 -54.32 6.41
N VAL A 259 -7.61 -53.29 5.61
CA VAL A 259 -6.33 -52.56 5.69
C VAL A 259 -6.40 -51.46 6.75
N ASP A 260 -6.35 -51.87 8.02
CA ASP A 260 -6.17 -50.92 9.13
C ASP A 260 -4.86 -50.15 8.97
N SER A 261 -4.93 -48.83 9.19
CA SER A 261 -3.82 -47.91 9.01
C SER A 261 -2.97 -47.81 10.29
N GLU A 262 -2.38 -48.96 10.68
CA GLU A 262 -1.66 -49.17 11.94
C GLU A 262 -0.62 -48.06 12.22
N ILE A 263 -0.89 -47.21 13.22
CA ILE A 263 -0.03 -46.05 13.56
C ILE A 263 1.24 -46.53 14.29
N LYS A 264 2.26 -46.85 13.49
CA LYS A 264 3.48 -47.54 13.93
C LYS A 264 4.47 -46.61 14.65
N PHE A 265 4.38 -46.56 15.99
CA PHE A 265 5.41 -45.96 16.84
C PHE A 265 6.79 -46.60 16.60
N SER A 266 7.87 -45.81 16.65
CA SER A 266 9.23 -46.35 16.71
C SER A 266 10.16 -45.44 17.54
N LYS A 267 11.07 -46.07 18.29
CA LYS A 267 11.69 -45.49 19.51
C LYS A 267 12.98 -44.68 19.29
N SER A 268 13.49 -44.60 18.07
CA SER A 268 14.69 -43.83 17.73
C SER A 268 14.35 -42.55 16.95
N ALA A 269 15.09 -41.48 17.25
CA ALA A 269 15.25 -40.37 16.32
C ALA A 269 16.34 -40.74 15.30
N VAL A 270 16.18 -40.29 14.05
CA VAL A 270 17.13 -40.48 12.96
C VAL A 270 17.62 -39.09 12.57
N GLU A 271 18.94 -38.88 12.42
CA GLU A 271 19.41 -37.60 11.89
C GLU A 271 19.17 -37.54 10.38
N PHE A 272 18.82 -36.36 9.85
CA PHE A 272 18.55 -36.22 8.41
C PHE A 272 19.74 -36.65 7.53
N LYS A 273 20.97 -36.57 8.06
CA LYS A 273 22.21 -37.01 7.41
C LYS A 273 22.22 -38.49 7.03
N ASP A 274 21.48 -39.33 7.75
CA ASP A 274 21.41 -40.78 7.54
C ASP A 274 20.39 -41.16 6.44
N VAL A 275 19.56 -40.21 6.00
CA VAL A 275 18.55 -40.40 4.96
C VAL A 275 19.20 -40.27 3.58
N THR A 276 19.46 -41.41 2.94
CA THR A 276 20.16 -41.46 1.64
C THR A 276 19.24 -41.51 0.43
N ASN A 277 17.99 -41.95 0.61
CA ASN A 277 16.99 -42.11 -0.46
C ASN A 277 15.54 -41.88 0.02
N ILE A 278 14.59 -41.78 -0.91
CA ILE A 278 13.17 -41.49 -0.61
C ILE A 278 12.48 -42.66 0.13
N GLU A 279 13.00 -43.88 -0.02
CA GLU A 279 12.54 -45.08 0.68
C GLU A 279 12.89 -45.04 2.18
N SER A 280 14.06 -44.51 2.53
CA SER A 280 14.53 -44.32 3.92
C SER A 280 13.93 -43.08 4.61
N PHE A 281 13.41 -42.13 3.85
CA PHE A 281 12.80 -40.91 4.39
C PHE A 281 11.46 -41.25 5.05
N THR A 282 11.35 -41.01 6.36
CA THR A 282 10.08 -41.14 7.13
C THR A 282 9.76 -39.83 7.85
N ILE A 283 8.52 -39.37 7.76
CA ILE A 283 8.06 -38.10 8.34
C ILE A 283 7.52 -38.39 9.74
N ARG A 284 8.16 -37.83 10.77
CA ARG A 284 7.93 -38.16 12.19
C ARG A 284 7.42 -36.96 12.97
N VAL A 285 6.20 -37.05 13.49
CA VAL A 285 5.53 -35.98 14.25
C VAL A 285 5.11 -36.54 15.60
N ASN A 286 5.62 -35.96 16.69
CA ASN A 286 5.32 -36.39 18.06
C ASN A 286 5.59 -37.90 18.34
N GLY A 287 6.50 -38.53 17.58
CA GLY A 287 6.81 -39.97 17.67
C GLY A 287 5.93 -40.88 16.79
N LEU A 288 4.94 -40.31 16.10
CA LEU A 288 4.09 -40.99 15.12
C LEU A 288 4.69 -40.83 13.71
N ILE A 289 4.56 -41.86 12.87
CA ILE A 289 4.88 -41.78 11.44
C ILE A 289 3.61 -41.35 10.70
N ILE A 290 3.68 -40.29 9.89
CA ILE A 290 2.52 -39.73 9.15
C ILE A 290 2.59 -39.98 7.63
N ASP A 291 3.50 -40.84 7.19
CA ASP A 291 3.74 -41.16 5.78
C ASP A 291 2.49 -41.69 5.04
N SER A 292 1.56 -42.34 5.74
CA SER A 292 0.30 -42.86 5.18
C SER A 292 -0.76 -41.78 4.95
N GLU A 293 -0.74 -40.68 5.72
CA GLU A 293 -1.64 -39.54 5.52
C GLU A 293 -1.16 -38.58 4.41
N ILE A 294 0.06 -38.78 3.87
CA ILE A 294 0.68 -37.92 2.85
C ILE A 294 0.78 -38.66 1.51
N SER A 295 0.25 -38.06 0.43
CA SER A 295 0.32 -38.67 -0.90
C SER A 295 1.78 -38.82 -1.37
N LYS A 296 2.09 -39.92 -2.09
CA LYS A 296 3.45 -40.23 -2.55
C LYS A 296 4.10 -39.08 -3.34
N PHE A 297 3.31 -38.33 -4.12
CA PHE A 297 3.77 -37.14 -4.83
C PHE A 297 4.23 -36.02 -3.88
N VAL A 298 3.41 -35.69 -2.88
CA VAL A 298 3.74 -34.67 -1.86
C VAL A 298 4.94 -35.13 -1.03
N LYS A 299 5.02 -36.42 -0.64
CA LYS A 299 6.17 -36.97 0.10
C LYS A 299 7.49 -36.80 -0.67
N THR A 300 7.52 -37.11 -1.98
CA THR A 300 8.72 -36.90 -2.82
C THR A 300 9.12 -35.43 -2.89
N LYS A 301 8.17 -34.53 -3.18
CA LYS A 301 8.43 -33.09 -3.24
C LYS A 301 8.92 -32.52 -1.91
N TYR A 302 8.38 -33.03 -0.80
CA TYR A 302 8.79 -32.62 0.54
C TYR A 302 10.17 -33.17 0.92
N TYR A 303 10.52 -34.38 0.50
CA TYR A 303 11.87 -34.93 0.62
C TYR A 303 12.89 -34.07 -0.15
N ASP A 304 12.62 -33.70 -1.40
CA ASP A 304 13.51 -32.82 -2.18
C ASP A 304 13.71 -31.46 -1.48
N LEU A 305 12.67 -30.92 -0.83
CA LEU A 305 12.77 -29.70 -0.02
C LEU A 305 13.62 -29.89 1.23
N CYS A 306 13.41 -30.95 2.01
CA CYS A 306 14.23 -31.28 3.18
C CYS A 306 15.71 -31.47 2.77
N ARG A 307 15.94 -32.21 1.69
CA ARG A 307 17.25 -32.46 1.08
C ARG A 307 17.93 -31.18 0.61
N SER A 308 17.18 -30.21 0.06
CA SER A 308 17.73 -28.91 -0.32
C SER A 308 18.28 -28.09 0.86
N GLN A 309 17.77 -28.34 2.08
CA GLN A 309 18.20 -27.67 3.32
C GLN A 309 19.07 -28.58 4.22
N ASN A 310 19.30 -29.83 3.82
CA ASN A 310 19.95 -30.88 4.60
C ASN A 310 19.35 -31.06 6.02
N ALA A 311 18.02 -30.92 6.15
CA ALA A 311 17.30 -31.03 7.43
C ALA A 311 15.83 -31.39 7.21
N PHE A 312 15.19 -32.07 8.18
CA PHE A 312 13.73 -32.20 8.19
C PHE A 312 13.11 -30.83 8.48
N LEU A 313 12.25 -30.33 7.59
CA LEU A 313 11.67 -29.00 7.77
C LEU A 313 10.65 -28.92 8.92
N HIS A 314 10.25 -30.08 9.49
CA HIS A 314 9.26 -30.22 10.56
C HIS A 314 9.84 -30.39 11.98
N ASP A 315 11.17 -30.54 12.15
CA ASP A 315 11.81 -30.87 13.45
C ASP A 315 11.45 -29.92 14.61
N HIS A 316 11.20 -28.64 14.28
CA HIS A 316 10.96 -27.58 15.26
C HIS A 316 9.47 -27.26 15.44
N LEU A 317 8.56 -28.02 14.82
CA LEU A 317 7.12 -27.82 14.98
C LEU A 317 6.68 -27.99 16.45
N LEU A 318 5.76 -27.12 16.88
CA LEU A 318 5.22 -27.17 18.23
C LEU A 318 4.50 -28.51 18.50
N LYS A 319 4.94 -29.25 19.53
CA LYS A 319 4.41 -30.58 19.88
C LYS A 319 2.89 -30.64 20.15
N VAL A 320 2.26 -29.48 20.37
CA VAL A 320 0.80 -29.33 20.57
C VAL A 320 0.02 -29.45 19.25
N ILE A 321 0.68 -29.31 18.09
CA ILE A 321 0.05 -29.41 16.77
C ILE A 321 -0.33 -30.88 16.50
N SER A 322 -1.55 -31.11 16.02
CA SER A 322 -2.03 -32.46 15.68
C SER A 322 -1.36 -32.99 14.40
N PRO A 323 -1.13 -34.32 14.28
CA PRO A 323 -0.51 -34.93 13.10
C PRO A 323 -1.18 -34.50 11.78
N LYS A 324 -2.52 -34.54 11.74
CA LYS A 324 -3.35 -34.12 10.60
C LYS A 324 -3.15 -32.67 10.19
N LEU A 325 -2.86 -31.77 11.13
CA LEU A 325 -2.53 -30.38 10.81
C LEU A 325 -1.11 -30.24 10.26
N VAL A 326 -0.16 -31.07 10.71
CA VAL A 326 1.20 -31.13 10.12
C VAL A 326 1.17 -31.67 8.68
N VAL A 327 0.34 -32.67 8.38
CA VAL A 327 0.07 -33.15 7.00
C VAL A 327 -0.40 -32.01 6.10
N GLY A 328 -1.32 -31.17 6.59
CA GLY A 328 -1.77 -29.97 5.89
C GLY A 328 -0.66 -28.93 5.67
N ILE A 329 0.13 -28.63 6.70
CA ILE A 329 1.27 -27.69 6.63
C ILE A 329 2.34 -28.18 5.64
N ILE A 330 2.66 -29.48 5.65
CA ILE A 330 3.60 -30.11 4.71
C ILE A 330 3.09 -29.99 3.27
N SER A 331 1.83 -30.35 3.04
CA SER A 331 1.19 -30.31 1.72
C SER A 331 1.16 -28.89 1.16
N GLU A 332 0.77 -27.90 1.96
CA GLU A 332 0.71 -26.51 1.52
C GLU A 332 2.11 -25.86 1.39
N THR A 333 3.10 -26.31 2.17
CA THR A 333 4.51 -25.92 1.96
C THR A 333 5.03 -26.44 0.62
N VAL A 334 4.66 -27.65 0.21
CA VAL A 334 4.95 -28.19 -1.13
C VAL A 334 4.23 -27.40 -2.23
N ASN A 335 2.93 -27.15 -2.08
CA ASN A 335 2.14 -26.36 -3.04
C ASN A 335 2.75 -24.97 -3.28
N ILE A 336 3.06 -24.24 -2.21
CA ILE A 336 3.67 -22.91 -2.28
C ILE A 336 5.09 -22.98 -2.89
N SER A 337 5.87 -24.01 -2.56
CA SER A 337 7.20 -24.18 -3.16
C SER A 337 7.15 -24.41 -4.67
N ASP A 338 6.26 -25.29 -5.15
CA ASP A 338 6.09 -25.53 -6.58
C ASP A 338 5.52 -24.29 -7.28
N ALA A 339 4.57 -23.57 -6.67
CA ALA A 339 4.05 -22.30 -7.18
C ALA A 339 5.14 -21.21 -7.28
N ILE A 340 6.08 -21.14 -6.32
CA ILE A 340 7.28 -20.29 -6.36
C ILE A 340 8.26 -20.76 -7.45
N ALA A 341 8.35 -22.06 -7.73
CA ALA A 341 9.24 -22.62 -8.75
C ALA A 341 8.73 -22.38 -10.18
N VAL A 342 7.41 -22.42 -10.41
CA VAL A 342 6.78 -22.11 -11.73
C VAL A 342 6.34 -20.65 -11.89
N GLY A 343 6.58 -19.82 -10.87
CA GLY A 343 6.17 -18.42 -10.82
C GLY A 343 6.70 -17.60 -12.00
N LYS A 344 5.86 -16.73 -12.55
CA LYS A 344 6.18 -15.90 -13.72
C LYS A 344 6.24 -14.43 -13.34
N LEU A 345 6.84 -13.61 -14.20
CA LEU A 345 6.81 -12.15 -14.06
C LEU A 345 5.38 -11.56 -14.08
N THR A 346 4.40 -12.35 -14.58
CA THR A 346 2.97 -12.04 -14.58
C THR A 346 2.21 -12.54 -13.35
N THR A 347 2.86 -13.27 -12.43
CA THR A 347 2.23 -13.68 -11.16
C THR A 347 1.93 -12.43 -10.33
N THR A 348 0.73 -12.34 -9.78
CA THR A 348 0.24 -11.08 -9.21
C THR A 348 0.92 -10.77 -7.87
N PRO A 349 1.11 -9.48 -7.52
CA PRO A 349 1.54 -9.09 -6.18
C PRO A 349 0.65 -9.63 -5.06
N LYS A 350 -0.63 -9.91 -5.34
CA LYS A 350 -1.56 -10.50 -4.37
C LYS A 350 -1.17 -11.92 -4.01
N GLU A 351 -0.94 -12.79 -5.00
CA GLU A 351 -0.55 -14.19 -4.80
C GLU A 351 0.76 -14.29 -3.99
N PHE A 352 1.78 -13.51 -4.36
CA PHE A 352 3.03 -13.45 -3.60
C PHE A 352 2.81 -13.04 -2.13
N THR A 353 1.86 -12.13 -1.82
CA THR A 353 1.54 -11.77 -0.42
C THR A 353 0.67 -12.81 0.32
N ILE A 354 -0.02 -13.70 -0.39
CA ILE A 354 -0.70 -14.84 0.24
C ILE A 354 0.35 -15.87 0.65
N TRP A 355 1.28 -16.21 -0.25
CA TRP A 355 2.37 -17.14 0.03
C TRP A 355 3.27 -16.68 1.18
N ASP A 356 3.68 -15.40 1.25
CA ASP A 356 4.51 -14.94 2.39
C ASP A 356 3.75 -15.03 3.72
N LYS A 357 2.41 -14.81 3.74
CA LYS A 357 1.60 -14.95 4.96
C LYS A 357 1.50 -16.41 5.42
N SER A 358 1.24 -17.35 4.50
CA SER A 358 1.22 -18.77 4.83
C SER A 358 2.59 -19.23 5.36
N LEU A 359 3.68 -18.84 4.69
CA LEU A 359 5.04 -19.16 5.14
C LEU A 359 5.43 -18.43 6.45
N ILE A 360 4.88 -17.25 6.76
CA ILE A 360 5.00 -16.62 8.09
C ILE A 360 4.31 -17.50 9.13
N ALA A 361 3.06 -17.92 8.90
CA ALA A 361 2.29 -18.72 9.85
C ALA A 361 2.96 -20.09 10.09
N PHE A 362 3.41 -20.77 9.03
CA PHE A 362 4.13 -22.04 9.17
C PHE A 362 5.45 -21.85 9.94
N GLY A 363 6.19 -20.76 9.68
CA GLY A 363 7.38 -20.40 10.45
C GLY A 363 7.11 -20.12 11.93
N GLN A 364 5.98 -19.48 12.26
CA GLN A 364 5.54 -19.25 13.64
C GLN A 364 5.11 -20.55 14.35
N LEU A 365 4.64 -21.55 13.61
CA LEU A 365 4.34 -22.89 14.12
C LEU A 365 5.60 -23.78 14.28
N GLY A 366 6.76 -23.32 13.81
CA GLY A 366 8.05 -24.02 13.91
C GLY A 366 8.53 -24.70 12.62
N MET A 367 7.86 -24.51 11.48
CA MET A 367 8.28 -25.07 10.19
C MET A 367 9.48 -24.30 9.63
N ASN A 368 10.55 -25.00 9.23
CA ASN A 368 11.69 -24.36 8.57
C ASN A 368 11.35 -24.01 7.11
N VAL A 369 10.81 -22.81 6.89
CA VAL A 369 10.47 -22.28 5.56
C VAL A 369 11.22 -20.98 5.22
N GLY A 370 12.26 -20.65 5.98
CA GLY A 370 13.01 -19.39 5.81
C GLY A 370 13.59 -19.19 4.41
N PHE A 371 14.09 -20.27 3.80
CA PHE A 371 14.64 -20.28 2.44
C PHE A 371 13.58 -19.96 1.37
N LEU A 372 12.37 -20.52 1.46
CA LEU A 372 11.26 -20.20 0.56
C LEU A 372 10.89 -18.72 0.65
N ARG A 373 10.85 -18.16 1.87
CA ARG A 373 10.58 -16.73 2.09
C ARG A 373 11.67 -15.82 1.53
N THR A 374 12.94 -16.22 1.58
CA THR A 374 14.04 -15.47 0.96
C THR A 374 13.92 -15.48 -0.57
N ARG A 375 13.66 -16.64 -1.19
CA ARG A 375 13.43 -16.77 -2.64
C ARG A 375 12.21 -15.97 -3.09
N LEU A 376 11.12 -16.02 -2.33
CA LEU A 376 9.89 -15.26 -2.57
C LEU A 376 10.15 -13.74 -2.59
N LYS A 377 10.94 -13.22 -1.63
CA LYS A 377 11.33 -11.80 -1.60
C LYS A 377 12.22 -11.40 -2.79
N GLN A 378 13.12 -12.28 -3.24
CA GLN A 378 13.92 -12.04 -4.44
C GLN A 378 13.03 -11.93 -5.69
N LEU A 379 12.01 -12.80 -5.83
CA LEU A 379 11.03 -12.72 -6.93
C LEU A 379 10.17 -11.45 -6.86
N MET A 380 9.68 -11.07 -5.67
CA MET A 380 8.97 -9.80 -5.46
C MET A 380 9.82 -8.58 -5.85
N ASN A 381 11.12 -8.62 -5.55
CA ASN A 381 12.05 -7.55 -5.91
C ASN A 381 12.24 -7.47 -7.43
N LEU A 382 12.54 -8.58 -8.09
CA LEU A 382 12.71 -8.65 -9.55
C LEU A 382 11.44 -8.24 -10.31
N ALA A 383 10.25 -8.61 -9.81
CA ALA A 383 8.97 -8.18 -10.40
C ALA A 383 8.82 -6.65 -10.33
N ARG A 384 9.05 -6.05 -9.15
CA ARG A 384 9.02 -4.58 -8.94
C ARG A 384 10.10 -3.86 -9.76
N GLU A 385 11.31 -4.40 -9.81
CA GLU A 385 12.42 -3.85 -10.61
C GLU A 385 12.12 -3.95 -12.11
N SER A 386 11.41 -4.98 -12.57
CA SER A 386 10.93 -5.06 -13.96
C SER A 386 9.81 -4.05 -14.26
N GLU A 387 8.89 -3.80 -13.33
CA GLU A 387 7.84 -2.77 -13.46
C GLU A 387 8.47 -1.35 -13.49
N GLN A 388 9.59 -1.15 -12.79
CA GLN A 388 10.34 0.11 -12.76
C GLN A 388 11.27 0.28 -13.98
N ALA A 389 11.92 -0.79 -14.45
CA ALA A 389 12.77 -0.77 -15.65
C ALA A 389 11.94 -0.69 -16.94
N MET A 390 10.74 -1.28 -16.96
CA MET A 390 9.69 -1.02 -17.94
C MET A 390 9.03 0.33 -17.65
N ASP A 391 9.83 1.40 -17.65
CA ASP A 391 9.47 2.79 -17.36
C ASP A 391 8.57 3.34 -18.48
N SER A 392 7.34 2.82 -18.50
CA SER A 392 6.42 2.82 -19.64
C SER A 392 5.94 4.22 -20.01
N LYS A 393 6.14 5.18 -19.10
CA LYS A 393 6.02 6.62 -19.33
C LYS A 393 7.23 7.14 -20.09
N ARG A 394 8.45 7.04 -19.55
CA ARG A 394 9.69 7.51 -20.19
C ARG A 394 9.91 6.92 -21.58
N TYR A 395 9.63 5.64 -21.80
CA TYR A 395 9.74 5.01 -23.12
C TYR A 395 8.77 5.63 -24.15
N ARG A 396 7.51 5.89 -23.76
CA ARG A 396 6.53 6.57 -24.65
C ARG A 396 6.88 8.03 -24.89
N GLU A 397 7.36 8.74 -23.87
CA GLU A 397 7.82 10.14 -23.99
C GLU A 397 9.03 10.25 -24.91
N ALA A 398 10.00 9.33 -24.81
CA ALA A 398 11.14 9.27 -25.71
C ALA A 398 10.73 8.95 -27.16
N LEU A 399 9.77 8.03 -27.35
CA LEU A 399 9.23 7.70 -28.67
C LEU A 399 8.47 8.88 -29.31
N LEU A 400 7.69 9.63 -28.51
CA LEU A 400 6.96 10.81 -28.98
C LEU A 400 7.91 11.96 -29.35
N ARG A 401 8.88 12.29 -28.48
CA ARG A 401 9.93 13.28 -28.78
C ARG A 401 10.73 12.90 -30.02
N LYS A 402 10.99 11.61 -30.24
CA LYS A 402 11.63 11.14 -31.47
C LYS A 402 10.80 11.50 -32.71
N THR A 403 9.50 11.20 -32.71
CA THR A 403 8.63 11.54 -33.86
C THR A 403 8.50 13.05 -34.09
N GLU A 404 8.47 13.84 -33.03
CA GLU A 404 8.45 15.31 -33.08
C GLU A 404 9.71 15.86 -33.76
N VAL A 405 10.90 15.40 -33.32
CA VAL A 405 12.19 15.77 -33.94
C VAL A 405 12.31 15.28 -35.39
N GLU A 406 11.71 14.13 -35.75
CA GLU A 406 11.67 13.65 -37.14
C GLU A 406 10.80 14.57 -38.04
N GLU A 407 9.70 15.13 -37.54
CA GLU A 407 8.89 16.14 -38.26
C GLU A 407 9.61 17.51 -38.36
N GLU A 408 10.25 17.98 -37.29
CA GLU A 408 11.08 19.21 -37.35
C GLU A 408 12.23 19.06 -38.35
N THR A 409 12.88 17.89 -38.37
CA THR A 409 13.94 17.57 -39.35
C THR A 409 13.40 17.57 -40.79
N ARG A 410 12.17 17.10 -41.02
CA ARG A 410 11.51 17.12 -42.34
C ARG A 410 11.17 18.55 -42.78
N THR A 411 10.60 19.37 -41.90
CA THR A 411 10.17 20.73 -42.24
C THR A 411 11.35 21.69 -42.44
N THR A 412 12.40 21.60 -41.61
CA THR A 412 13.65 22.36 -41.80
C THR A 412 14.37 21.97 -43.09
N LYS A 413 14.36 20.69 -43.46
CA LYS A 413 14.91 20.20 -44.74
C LYS A 413 14.17 20.74 -45.97
N SER A 414 12.85 20.95 -45.90
CA SER A 414 12.09 21.62 -46.98
C SER A 414 12.55 23.07 -47.18
N LYS A 415 12.53 23.86 -46.09
CA LYS A 415 12.95 25.27 -46.09
C LYS A 415 14.38 25.45 -46.60
N LEU A 416 15.28 24.51 -46.28
CA LEU A 416 16.66 24.50 -46.78
C LEU A 416 16.75 24.22 -48.30
N SER A 417 15.79 23.49 -48.88
CA SER A 417 15.70 23.27 -50.33
C SER A 417 15.22 24.54 -51.04
N GLU A 418 14.14 25.15 -50.52
CA GLU A 418 13.57 26.42 -51.02
C GLU A 418 14.63 27.54 -51.01
N LEU A 419 15.38 27.68 -49.91
CA LEU A 419 16.44 28.68 -49.78
C LEU A 419 17.61 28.42 -50.75
N LYS A 420 17.95 27.16 -51.04
CA LYS A 420 18.96 26.81 -52.05
C LYS A 420 18.52 27.12 -53.48
N GLU A 421 17.24 27.01 -53.78
CA GLU A 421 16.69 27.41 -55.08
C GLU A 421 16.69 28.94 -55.24
N ALA A 422 16.26 29.67 -54.20
CA ALA A 422 16.34 31.13 -54.17
C ALA A 422 17.79 31.63 -54.32
N SER A 423 18.76 31.00 -53.64
CA SER A 423 20.19 31.31 -53.77
C SER A 423 20.69 31.15 -55.20
N LYS A 424 20.36 30.03 -55.86
CA LYS A 424 20.72 29.80 -57.27
C LYS A 424 20.13 30.86 -58.21
N LYS A 425 18.89 31.28 -57.97
CA LYS A 425 18.25 32.33 -58.77
C LYS A 425 19.01 33.65 -58.65
N VAL A 426 19.37 34.06 -57.43
CA VAL A 426 20.18 35.27 -57.18
C VAL A 426 21.54 35.16 -57.85
N GLU A 427 22.21 33.99 -57.78
CA GLU A 427 23.47 33.72 -58.50
C GLU A 427 23.35 33.99 -60.02
N THR A 428 22.28 33.48 -60.65
CA THR A 428 22.05 33.68 -62.09
C THR A 428 21.68 35.13 -62.45
N GLU A 429 21.06 35.87 -61.54
CA GLU A 429 20.73 37.29 -61.73
C GLU A 429 21.98 38.18 -61.58
N ILE A 430 22.86 37.88 -60.63
CA ILE A 430 24.17 38.54 -60.47
C ILE A 430 25.03 38.36 -61.73
N GLU A 431 25.18 37.13 -62.23
CA GLU A 431 26.01 36.87 -63.41
C GLU A 431 25.41 37.51 -64.69
N TYR A 432 24.07 37.53 -64.83
CA TYR A 432 23.41 38.28 -65.91
C TYR A 432 23.69 39.79 -65.83
N LEU A 433 23.58 40.39 -64.64
CA LEU A 433 23.83 41.82 -64.44
C LEU A 433 25.31 42.18 -64.68
N LYS A 434 26.24 41.30 -64.28
CA LYS A 434 27.67 41.41 -64.54
C LYS A 434 27.99 41.42 -66.04
N VAL A 435 27.55 40.42 -66.80
CA VAL A 435 27.74 40.36 -68.27
C VAL A 435 27.08 41.54 -68.97
N LYS A 436 25.96 42.05 -68.44
CA LYS A 436 25.30 43.26 -68.94
C LYS A 436 26.14 44.53 -68.67
N ALA A 437 26.74 44.65 -67.49
CA ALA A 437 27.62 45.78 -67.14
C ALA A 437 28.91 45.77 -67.98
N GLU A 438 29.58 44.63 -68.11
CA GLU A 438 30.76 44.44 -68.97
C GLU A 438 30.49 44.86 -70.42
N ARG A 439 29.29 44.54 -70.95
CA ARG A 439 28.86 44.98 -72.29
C ARG A 439 28.65 46.49 -72.40
N PHE A 440 28.18 47.15 -71.34
CA PHE A 440 28.04 48.62 -71.33
C PHE A 440 29.38 49.31 -71.22
N GLU A 441 30.32 48.78 -70.42
CA GLU A 441 31.68 49.29 -70.31
C GLU A 441 32.40 49.26 -71.66
N VAL A 442 32.39 48.12 -72.37
CA VAL A 442 32.98 47.99 -73.71
C VAL A 442 32.38 49.01 -74.71
N LYS A 443 31.09 49.30 -74.63
CA LYS A 443 30.45 50.33 -75.45
C LYS A 443 30.88 51.75 -75.08
N PHE A 444 30.96 52.04 -73.78
CA PHE A 444 31.38 53.35 -73.29
C PHE A 444 32.84 53.66 -73.70
N GLN A 445 33.74 52.69 -73.54
CA GLN A 445 35.13 52.81 -73.96
C GLN A 445 35.27 53.00 -75.48
N ALA A 446 34.45 52.29 -76.29
CA ALA A 446 34.43 52.48 -77.74
C ALA A 446 34.03 53.91 -78.12
N GLU A 447 32.91 54.41 -77.59
CA GLU A 447 32.42 55.78 -77.85
C GLU A 447 33.41 56.85 -77.38
N ALA A 448 33.98 56.69 -76.17
CA ALA A 448 34.97 57.61 -75.61
C ALA A 448 36.32 57.62 -76.38
N SER A 449 36.57 56.60 -77.21
CA SER A 449 37.75 56.51 -78.08
C SER A 449 37.51 56.97 -79.53
N ALA A 450 36.27 57.35 -79.87
CA ALA A 450 35.92 57.83 -81.20
C ALA A 450 36.64 59.15 -81.55
N HIS A 451 36.80 59.41 -82.84
CA HIS A 451 37.31 60.70 -83.33
C HIS A 451 36.16 61.71 -83.41
N TRP A 452 36.47 62.97 -83.07
CA TRP A 452 35.55 64.10 -82.95
C TRP A 452 35.23 64.76 -84.29
#